data_AF-A0A141RAN5-F1
#
_entry.id   AF-A0A141RAN5-F1
#
_cell.length_a   1.000
_cell.length_b   1.000
_cell.length_c   1.000
_cell.angle_alpha   90.00
_cell.angle_beta   90.00
_cell.angle_gamma   90.00
#
_symmetry.space_group_name_H-M   'P 1'
#
loop_
_entity.id
_entity.type
_entity.pdbx_description
1 polymer ?
#
loop_
_entity_poly.entity_id
_entity_poly.type
_entity_poly.pdbx_seq_one_letter_code
_entity_poly.pdbx_strand_id
1 'polypeptide(L)'
;MTDTNAAPTEEKPTGPIRRWIKNHPAIWEFILFNVLSNISTISRFVVTWIGTAIFVSAMGLTAPFHFLIFNYPESGNGLGGFLTFLFAEVIAQVVNFFVQMKWVFKSDSSFKDAAWKYAILAVVIVVVNLVLPGYVTSLCQGWGMNAGVAGTVASV
;
A
#
# COMPACT_ATOMS: atom_id res chain seq x y z
N MET A 1 2.22 54.31 -31.47
CA MET A 1 2.80 52.99 -31.18
C MET A 1 3.22 53.04 -29.72
N THR A 2 2.40 52.51 -28.83
CA THR A 2 2.69 52.47 -27.39
C THR A 2 3.27 51.10 -27.07
N ASP A 3 4.58 51.06 -26.85
CA ASP A 3 5.25 49.89 -26.29
C ASP A 3 4.81 49.75 -24.84
N THR A 4 3.86 48.85 -24.59
CA THR A 4 3.52 48.43 -23.23
C THR A 4 4.67 47.56 -22.71
N ASN A 5 5.59 48.20 -21.99
CA ASN A 5 6.57 47.52 -21.16
C ASN A 5 5.83 46.69 -20.09
N ALA A 6 5.63 45.40 -20.38
CA ALA A 6 5.29 44.43 -19.35
C ALA A 6 6.47 44.37 -18.36
N ALA A 7 6.23 44.81 -17.12
CA ALA A 7 7.19 44.67 -16.04
C ALA A 7 7.60 43.20 -15.90
N PRO A 8 8.88 42.90 -15.58
CA PRO A 8 9.26 41.54 -15.23
C PRO A 8 8.47 41.14 -13.99
N THR A 9 7.63 40.12 -14.11
CA THR A 9 6.93 39.53 -12.97
C THR A 9 7.99 39.05 -11.96
N GLU A 10 8.14 39.75 -10.84
CA GLU A 10 9.01 39.32 -9.75
C GLU A 10 8.57 37.92 -9.30
N GLU A 11 9.37 36.90 -9.63
CA GLU A 11 9.19 35.56 -9.07
C GLU A 11 9.35 35.66 -7.55
N LYS A 12 8.25 35.49 -6.80
CA LYS A 12 8.25 35.46 -5.32
C LYS A 12 9.41 34.56 -4.84
N PRO A 13 10.23 35.02 -3.86
CA PRO A 13 11.36 34.24 -3.39
C PRO A 13 10.87 32.87 -2.94
N THR A 14 11.23 31.84 -3.71
CA THR A 14 10.85 30.48 -3.40
C THR A 14 11.64 30.08 -2.15
N GLY A 15 10.93 29.84 -1.04
CA GLY A 15 11.57 29.45 0.23
C GLY A 15 12.55 28.28 0.04
N PRO A 16 13.55 28.12 0.92
CA PRO A 16 14.67 27.18 0.72
C PRO A 16 14.23 25.75 0.38
N ILE A 17 13.11 25.29 0.97
CA ILE A 17 12.49 23.99 0.70
C ILE A 17 11.96 23.92 -0.75
N ARG A 18 11.27 24.95 -1.24
CA ARG A 18 10.75 24.98 -2.62
C ARG A 18 11.88 24.98 -3.64
N ARG A 19 12.98 25.67 -3.35
CA ARG A 19 14.17 25.68 -4.22
C ARG A 19 14.86 24.32 -4.24
N TRP A 20 14.94 23.64 -3.11
CA TRP A 20 15.46 22.27 -3.01
C TRP A 20 14.59 21.26 -3.76
N ILE A 21 13.25 21.33 -3.61
CA ILE A 21 12.30 20.47 -4.35
C ILE A 21 12.48 20.62 -5.86
N LYS A 22 12.67 21.86 -6.35
CA LYS A 22 12.88 22.13 -7.78
C LYS A 22 14.20 21.56 -8.29
N ASN A 23 15.24 21.54 -7.45
CA ASN A 23 16.56 21.01 -7.80
C ASN A 23 16.67 19.48 -7.67
N HIS A 24 15.81 18.85 -6.86
CA HIS A 24 15.82 17.41 -6.61
C HIS A 24 14.41 16.77 -6.71
N PRO A 25 13.75 16.85 -7.87
CA PRO A 25 12.37 16.38 -8.02
C PRO A 25 12.21 14.88 -7.72
N ALA A 26 13.13 14.03 -8.17
CA ALA A 26 13.08 12.58 -7.93
C ALA A 26 13.19 12.21 -6.44
N ILE A 27 14.00 12.93 -5.65
CA ILE A 27 14.15 12.69 -4.21
C ILE A 27 12.88 13.14 -3.48
N TRP A 28 12.29 14.26 -3.90
CA TRP A 28 11.03 14.73 -3.34
C TRP A 28 9.88 13.75 -3.61
N GLU A 29 9.78 13.21 -4.82
CA GLU A 29 8.82 12.15 -5.17
C GLU A 29 9.00 10.90 -4.29
N PHE A 30 10.25 10.49 -4.04
CA PHE A 30 10.55 9.37 -3.14
C PHE A 30 10.14 9.64 -1.68
N ILE A 31 10.36 10.85 -1.16
CA ILE A 31 9.92 11.22 0.19
C ILE A 31 8.40 11.24 0.28
N LEU A 32 7.73 11.84 -0.71
CA LEU A 32 6.26 11.83 -0.81
C LEU A 32 5.74 10.39 -0.85
N PHE A 33 6.33 9.52 -1.66
CA PHE A 33 5.97 8.11 -1.73
C PHE A 33 6.01 7.44 -0.35
N ASN A 34 7.11 7.60 0.39
CA ASN A 34 7.28 7.00 1.72
C ASN A 34 6.32 7.57 2.77
N VAL A 35 6.03 8.88 2.71
CA VAL A 35 5.07 9.49 3.63
C VAL A 35 3.66 9.00 3.33
N LEU A 36 3.30 8.98 2.05
CA LEU A 36 1.97 8.61 1.58
C LEU A 36 1.69 7.11 1.71
N SER A 37 2.70 6.24 1.64
CA SER A 37 2.53 4.80 1.88
C SER A 37 2.07 4.50 3.31
N ASN A 38 2.36 5.36 4.28
CA ASN A 38 1.84 5.21 5.64
C ASN A 38 0.32 5.35 5.71
N ILE A 39 -0.30 6.11 4.78
CA ILE A 39 -1.76 6.23 4.71
C ILE A 39 -2.38 4.88 4.37
N SER A 40 -1.79 4.16 3.42
CA SER A 40 -2.19 2.79 3.07
C SER A 40 -2.08 1.84 4.25
N THR A 41 -0.97 1.93 5.00
CA THR A 41 -0.76 1.14 6.23
C THR A 41 -1.85 1.43 7.28
N ILE A 42 -2.17 2.69 7.52
CA ILE A 42 -3.25 3.07 8.45
C ILE A 42 -4.60 2.54 7.95
N SER A 43 -4.90 2.65 6.65
CA SER A 43 -6.11 2.10 6.05
C SER A 43 -6.20 0.59 6.26
N ARG A 44 -5.09 -0.15 6.09
CA ARG A 44 -5.03 -1.59 6.36
C ARG A 44 -5.44 -1.91 7.80
N PHE A 45 -4.90 -1.19 8.77
CA PHE A 45 -5.23 -1.40 10.18
C PHE A 45 -6.69 -1.11 10.50
N VAL A 46 -7.21 0.02 10.02
CA VAL A 46 -8.62 0.39 10.21
C VAL A 46 -9.55 -0.65 9.61
N VAL A 47 -9.28 -1.10 8.39
CA VAL A 47 -10.09 -2.13 7.73
C VAL A 47 -9.96 -3.47 8.44
N THR A 48 -8.78 -3.81 8.98
CA THR A 48 -8.59 -5.04 9.75
C THR A 48 -9.45 -5.03 11.02
N TRP A 49 -9.50 -3.92 11.76
CA TRP A 49 -10.36 -3.80 12.93
C TRP A 49 -11.84 -3.90 12.58
N ILE A 50 -12.28 -3.20 11.53
CA ILE A 50 -13.67 -3.24 11.06
C ILE A 50 -14.03 -4.65 10.56
N GLY A 51 -13.17 -5.26 9.75
CA GLY A 51 -13.38 -6.60 9.21
C GLY A 51 -13.42 -7.66 10.31
N THR A 52 -12.59 -7.54 11.34
CA THR A 52 -12.63 -8.45 12.50
C THR A 52 -13.97 -8.30 13.24
N ALA A 53 -14.42 -7.07 13.51
CA ALA A 53 -15.70 -6.83 14.15
C ALA A 53 -16.89 -7.38 13.33
N ILE A 54 -16.86 -7.26 12.00
CA ILE A 54 -17.94 -7.70 11.12
C ILE A 54 -17.87 -9.22 10.88
N PHE A 55 -16.79 -9.72 10.28
CA PHE A 55 -16.68 -11.10 9.82
C PHE A 55 -16.48 -12.10 10.96
N VAL A 56 -15.74 -11.71 12.01
CA VAL A 56 -15.45 -12.60 13.14
C VAL A 56 -16.51 -12.43 14.21
N SER A 57 -16.71 -11.22 14.73
CA SER A 57 -17.58 -11.01 15.89
C SER A 57 -19.07 -10.97 15.54
N ALA A 58 -19.48 -10.27 14.49
CA ALA A 58 -20.90 -10.12 14.16
C ALA A 58 -21.45 -11.30 13.32
N MET A 59 -20.67 -11.79 12.36
CA MET A 59 -21.08 -12.88 11.46
C MET A 59 -20.66 -14.28 11.95
N GLY A 60 -19.76 -14.37 12.93
CA GLY A 60 -19.34 -15.65 13.50
C GLY A 60 -18.64 -16.58 12.50
N LEU A 61 -17.95 -16.04 11.49
CA LEU A 61 -17.25 -16.84 10.47
C LEU A 61 -15.94 -17.45 11.01
N THR A 62 -15.98 -18.10 12.17
CA THR A 62 -14.78 -18.64 12.83
C THR A 62 -14.39 -20.04 12.37
N ALA A 63 -15.18 -20.64 11.46
CA ALA A 63 -14.88 -21.97 10.92
C ALA A 63 -13.47 -21.99 10.29
N PRO A 64 -12.68 -23.04 10.54
CA PRO A 64 -11.32 -23.14 10.01
C PRO A 64 -11.35 -23.10 8.48
N PHE A 65 -10.51 -22.24 7.90
CA PHE A 65 -10.44 -22.02 6.46
C PHE A 65 -9.05 -22.35 5.93
N HIS A 66 -9.00 -23.25 4.95
CA HIS A 66 -7.77 -23.73 4.36
C HIS A 66 -7.93 -23.71 2.84
N PHE A 67 -7.15 -22.89 2.14
CA PHE A 67 -7.21 -22.80 0.68
C PHE A 67 -5.83 -22.45 0.11
N LEU A 68 -5.32 -23.28 -0.80
CA LEU A 68 -3.95 -23.18 -1.35
C LEU A 68 -2.89 -23.12 -0.23
N ILE A 69 -2.34 -21.94 0.02
CA ILE A 69 -1.32 -21.64 1.03
C ILE A 69 -1.90 -20.99 2.30
N PHE A 70 -3.18 -20.62 2.27
CA PHE A 70 -3.83 -19.99 3.41
C PHE A 70 -4.26 -21.05 4.40
N ASN A 71 -3.79 -20.91 5.63
CA ASN A 71 -4.20 -21.72 6.76
C ASN A 71 -4.66 -20.80 7.88
N TYR A 72 -5.98 -20.69 8.03
CA TYR A 72 -6.64 -19.95 9.09
C TYR A 72 -7.35 -20.95 10.01
N PRO A 73 -6.69 -21.40 11.09
CA PRO A 73 -7.32 -22.25 12.09
C PRO A 73 -8.38 -21.46 12.86
N GLU A 74 -9.22 -22.16 13.61
CA GLU A 74 -10.25 -21.53 14.47
C GLU A 74 -9.63 -20.57 15.50
N SER A 75 -8.44 -20.89 16.02
CA SER A 75 -7.64 -20.02 16.89
C SER A 75 -7.12 -18.75 16.19
N GLY A 76 -7.09 -18.74 14.86
CA GLY A 76 -6.68 -17.62 14.01
C GLY A 76 -7.85 -16.87 13.37
N ASN A 77 -9.03 -16.91 13.99
CA ASN A 77 -10.30 -16.32 13.51
C ASN A 77 -10.89 -16.97 12.24
N GLY A 78 -10.37 -18.13 11.81
CA GLY A 78 -10.94 -18.93 10.71
C GLY A 78 -11.18 -18.14 9.42
N LEU A 79 -12.27 -18.47 8.72
CA LEU A 79 -12.69 -17.81 7.48
C LEU A 79 -12.84 -16.29 7.64
N GLY A 80 -13.31 -15.82 8.79
CA GLY A 80 -13.49 -14.39 9.07
C GLY A 80 -12.16 -13.66 9.17
N GLY A 81 -11.14 -14.30 9.74
CA GLY A 81 -9.76 -13.80 9.73
C GLY A 81 -9.19 -13.70 8.32
N PHE A 82 -9.43 -14.72 7.48
CA PHE A 82 -9.01 -14.71 6.08
C PHE A 82 -9.67 -13.58 5.28
N LEU A 83 -11.00 -13.45 5.37
CA LEU A 83 -11.74 -12.40 4.67
C LEU A 83 -11.29 -11.01 5.13
N THR A 84 -11.12 -10.82 6.44
CA THR A 84 -10.59 -9.56 7.00
C THR A 84 -9.24 -9.20 6.39
N PHE A 85 -8.30 -10.14 6.35
CA PHE A 85 -6.99 -9.95 5.74
C PHE A 85 -7.11 -9.58 4.26
N LEU A 86 -7.91 -10.33 3.49
CA LEU A 86 -8.07 -10.12 2.05
C LEU A 86 -8.66 -8.73 1.76
N PHE A 87 -9.72 -8.34 2.45
CA PHE A 87 -10.34 -7.01 2.29
C PHE A 87 -9.40 -5.88 2.73
N ALA A 88 -8.69 -6.05 3.85
CA ALA A 88 -7.72 -5.07 4.33
C ALA A 88 -6.59 -4.86 3.32
N GLU A 89 -6.04 -5.94 2.76
CA GLU A 89 -4.96 -5.84 1.78
C GLU A 89 -5.42 -5.18 0.48
N VAL A 90 -6.58 -5.59 -0.05
CA VAL A 90 -7.14 -4.99 -1.27
C VAL A 90 -7.41 -3.50 -1.06
N ILE A 91 -8.07 -3.10 0.04
CA ILE A 91 -8.36 -1.69 0.31
C ILE A 91 -7.09 -0.89 0.52
N ALA A 92 -6.11 -1.41 1.26
CA ALA A 92 -4.83 -0.74 1.47
C ALA A 92 -4.14 -0.43 0.14
N GLN A 93 -4.15 -1.36 -0.80
CA GLN A 93 -3.52 -1.20 -2.11
C GLN A 93 -4.29 -0.24 -3.01
N VAL A 94 -5.62 -0.28 -2.96
CA VAL A 94 -6.48 0.70 -3.65
C VAL A 94 -6.22 2.11 -3.10
N VAL A 95 -6.17 2.28 -1.78
CA VAL A 95 -5.85 3.58 -1.16
C VAL A 95 -4.46 4.02 -1.56
N ASN A 96 -3.45 3.13 -1.52
CA ASN A 96 -2.10 3.46 -1.95
C ASN A 96 -2.08 3.98 -3.39
N PHE A 97 -2.75 3.27 -4.29
CA PHE A 97 -2.89 3.69 -5.68
C PHE A 97 -3.52 5.08 -5.79
N PHE A 98 -4.67 5.32 -5.17
CA PHE A 98 -5.38 6.61 -5.27
C PHE A 98 -4.62 7.76 -4.62
N VAL A 99 -3.99 7.52 -3.47
CA VAL A 99 -3.18 8.52 -2.77
C VAL A 99 -1.99 8.91 -3.64
N GLN A 100 -1.29 7.94 -4.21
CA GLN A 100 -0.16 8.22 -5.10
C GLN A 100 -0.62 8.89 -6.39
N MET A 101 -1.72 8.41 -6.98
CA MET A 101 -2.35 8.98 -8.16
C MET A 101 -2.70 10.45 -7.97
N LYS A 102 -3.18 10.86 -6.78
CA LYS A 102 -3.68 12.21 -6.54
C LYS A 102 -2.61 13.18 -6.02
N TRP A 103 -1.62 12.69 -5.27
CA TRP A 103 -0.65 13.53 -4.57
C TRP A 103 0.77 13.47 -5.14
N VAL A 104 1.21 12.32 -5.68
CA VAL A 104 2.53 12.18 -6.32
C VAL A 104 2.45 12.69 -7.76
N PHE A 105 1.43 12.26 -8.50
CA PHE A 105 1.20 12.68 -9.88
C PHE A 105 0.16 13.80 -9.89
N LYS A 106 0.59 15.04 -9.65
CA LYS A 106 -0.25 16.20 -9.99
C LYS A 106 -0.67 16.04 -11.46
N SER A 107 -1.95 15.80 -11.71
CA SER A 107 -2.54 15.43 -13.00
C SER A 107 -2.08 16.35 -14.13
N ASP A 108 -1.05 15.93 -14.86
CA ASP A 108 -0.69 16.48 -16.16
C ASP A 108 -0.54 15.32 -17.13
N SER A 109 -0.79 15.59 -18.41
CA SER A 109 -1.05 14.67 -19.54
C SER A 109 -0.22 13.36 -19.63
N SER A 110 0.94 13.26 -18.96
CA SER A 110 1.73 12.04 -18.72
C SER A 110 1.04 10.99 -17.79
N PHE A 111 -0.03 11.40 -17.11
CA PHE A 111 -0.79 10.60 -16.16
C PHE A 111 -1.28 9.25 -16.70
N LYS A 112 -1.83 9.24 -17.92
CA LYS A 112 -2.40 8.00 -18.51
C LYS A 112 -1.33 6.93 -18.72
N ASP A 113 -0.10 7.34 -19.02
CA ASP A 113 1.01 6.44 -19.36
C ASP A 113 1.76 5.92 -18.12
N ALA A 114 1.63 6.62 -16.99
CA ALA A 114 2.16 6.18 -15.70
C ALA A 114 1.12 5.40 -14.87
N ALA A 115 -0.16 5.80 -14.90
CA ALA A 115 -1.20 5.23 -14.05
C ALA A 115 -1.39 3.72 -14.25
N TRP A 116 -1.32 3.22 -15.49
CA TRP A 116 -1.46 1.78 -15.75
C TRP A 116 -0.31 0.96 -15.16
N LYS A 117 0.92 1.51 -15.13
CA LYS A 117 2.09 0.87 -14.52
C LYS A 117 1.95 0.77 -13.00
N TYR A 118 1.43 1.82 -12.35
CA TYR A 118 1.13 1.80 -10.91
C TYR A 118 -0.01 0.86 -10.55
N ALA A 119 -1.05 0.78 -11.39
CA ALA A 119 -2.13 -0.18 -11.20
C ALA A 119 -1.62 -1.62 -11.30
N ILE A 120 -0.78 -1.92 -12.29
CA ILE A 120 -0.12 -3.24 -12.41
C ILE A 120 0.77 -3.50 -11.19
N LEU A 121 1.57 -2.51 -10.77
CA LEU A 121 2.43 -2.66 -9.59
C LEU A 121 1.61 -2.96 -8.33
N ALA A 122 0.49 -2.27 -8.12
CA ALA A 122 -0.41 -2.55 -7.00
C ALA A 122 -0.99 -3.97 -7.04
N VAL A 123 -1.43 -4.43 -8.23
CA VAL A 123 -1.91 -5.80 -8.41
C VAL A 123 -0.80 -6.82 -8.15
N VAL A 124 0.41 -6.58 -8.65
CA VAL A 124 1.56 -7.44 -8.40
C VAL A 124 1.87 -7.50 -6.91
N ILE A 125 1.87 -6.36 -6.20
CA ILE A 125 2.11 -6.32 -4.75
C ILE A 125 1.01 -7.10 -4.01
N VAL A 126 -0.27 -6.97 -4.39
CA VAL A 126 -1.36 -7.78 -3.80
C VAL A 126 -1.03 -9.26 -3.96
N VAL A 127 -0.75 -9.72 -5.19
CA VAL A 127 -0.48 -11.14 -5.48
C VAL A 127 0.76 -11.64 -4.74
N VAL A 128 1.83 -10.83 -4.69
CA VAL A 128 3.05 -11.16 -3.95
C VAL A 128 2.76 -11.25 -2.46
N ASN A 129 2.12 -10.25 -1.83
CA ASN A 129 1.73 -10.33 -0.42
C ASN A 129 0.78 -11.50 -0.13
N LEU A 130 0.04 -11.94 -1.13
CA LEU A 130 -0.82 -13.10 -1.03
C LEU A 130 -0.04 -14.42 -1.02
N VAL A 131 0.94 -14.56 -1.92
CA VAL A 131 1.63 -15.82 -2.21
C VAL A 131 2.93 -16.00 -1.42
N LEU A 132 3.67 -14.91 -1.25
CA LEU A 132 5.01 -14.89 -0.69
C LEU A 132 5.04 -15.39 0.76
N PRO A 133 4.14 -14.98 1.67
CA PRO A 133 4.21 -15.44 3.05
C PRO A 133 4.05 -16.96 3.17
N GLY A 134 3.19 -17.58 2.35
CA GLY A 134 3.00 -19.03 2.33
C GLY A 134 4.23 -19.79 1.81
N TYR A 135 4.83 -19.29 0.72
CA TYR A 135 6.06 -19.87 0.17
C TYR A 135 7.26 -19.71 1.12
N VAL A 136 7.43 -18.51 1.69
CA VAL A 136 8.50 -18.22 2.64
C VAL A 136 8.32 -19.04 3.91
N THR A 137 7.10 -19.14 4.45
CA THR A 137 6.82 -19.97 5.62
C THR A 137 7.12 -21.45 5.34
N SER A 138 6.69 -21.98 4.19
CA SER A 138 6.95 -23.37 3.80
C SER A 138 8.44 -23.65 3.57
N LEU A 139 9.17 -22.72 2.96
CA LEU A 139 10.64 -22.80 2.80
C LEU A 139 11.36 -22.77 4.15
N CYS A 140 11.00 -21.82 5.02
CA CYS A 140 11.58 -21.70 6.35
C CYS A 140 11.31 -22.95 7.21
N GLN A 141 10.10 -23.50 7.15
CA GLN A 141 9.75 -24.76 7.82
C GLN A 141 10.50 -25.96 7.21
N GLY A 142 10.66 -26.00 5.88
CA GLY A 142 11.46 -27.00 5.17
C GLY A 142 12.94 -26.97 5.54
N TRP A 143 13.45 -25.81 5.99
CA TRP A 143 14.81 -25.65 6.54
C TRP A 143 14.90 -25.90 8.05
N GLY A 144 13.81 -26.37 8.69
CA GLY A 144 13.79 -26.72 10.12
C GLY A 144 13.56 -25.54 11.06
N MET A 145 13.15 -24.37 10.56
CA MET A 145 12.78 -23.23 11.42
C MET A 145 11.43 -23.47 12.09
N ASN A 146 11.34 -23.16 13.39
CA ASN A 146 10.10 -23.24 14.16
C ASN A 146 9.02 -22.34 13.51
N ALA A 147 7.78 -22.83 13.42
CA ALA A 147 6.66 -22.18 12.75
C ALA A 147 6.44 -20.71 13.18
N GLY A 148 6.74 -20.38 14.44
CA GLY A 148 6.66 -18.99 14.92
C GLY A 148 7.68 -18.06 14.26
N VAL A 149 8.93 -18.51 14.07
CA VAL A 149 10.01 -17.72 13.47
C VAL A 149 9.83 -17.63 11.95
N ALA A 150 9.41 -18.72 11.32
CA ALA A 150 9.06 -18.75 9.90
C ALA A 150 7.92 -17.75 9.58
N GLY A 151 6.89 -17.69 10.45
CA GLY A 151 5.79 -16.75 10.33
C GLY A 151 6.23 -15.28 10.48
N THR A 152 7.16 -14.98 11.39
CA THR A 152 7.68 -13.61 11.53
C THR A 152 8.50 -13.18 10.30
N VAL A 153 9.36 -14.06 9.77
CA VAL A 153 10.16 -13.78 8.56
C VAL A 153 9.29 -13.67 7.31
N ALA A 154 8.20 -14.42 7.23
CA ALA A 154 7.23 -14.32 6.16
C ALA A 154 6.36 -13.05 6.21
N SER A 155 6.33 -12.36 7.35
CA SER A 155 5.49 -11.18 7.60
C SER A 155 6.22 -9.83 7.47
N VAL A 156 7.54 -9.84 7.29
CA VAL A 156 8.38 -8.64 7.08
C VAL A 156 8.63 -8.33 5.62
#